data_AF-A0A534R7F2-F1
#
_entry.id   AF-A0A534R7F2-F1
#
_cell.length_a   1.000
_cell.length_b   1.000
_cell.length_c   1.000
_cell.angle_alpha   90.00
_cell.angle_beta   90.00
_cell.angle_gamma   90.00
#
_symmetry.space_group_name_H-M   'P 1'
#
loop_
_entity.id
_entity.type
_entity.pdbx_description
1 polymer ?
#
loop_
_entity_poly.entity_id
_entity_poly.type
_entity_poly.pdbx_seq_one_letter_code
_entity_poly.pdbx_strand_id
1 'polypeptide(L)'
;GLVLARSAFHHSVNYRSVVVLGTATPVEDPTAKLEALEAIVEHVVPGRSGSVRGPNAKELRATTVLRLPLIEASAKIRSGPPLDDEEDYGLGCWAGEVPLRTIALAPVADPRLASAISPPPSVVGYRRPVARRG
;
A
#
# COMPACT_ATOMS: atom_id res chain seq x y z
N GLY A 1 12.89 0.77 6.35
CA GLY A 1 13.65 1.29 7.50
C GLY A 1 15.00 1.73 7.01
N LEU A 2 15.55 2.82 7.55
CA LEU A 2 16.91 3.24 7.19
C LEU A 2 17.90 2.23 7.77
N VAL A 3 18.97 1.95 7.03
CA VAL A 3 20.10 1.15 7.51
C VAL A 3 21.34 2.00 7.36
N LEU A 4 21.88 2.44 8.50
CA LEU A 4 22.97 3.39 8.59
C LEU A 4 24.21 2.62 9.02
N ALA A 5 25.10 2.41 8.07
CA ALA A 5 26.37 1.69 8.25
C ALA A 5 27.46 2.62 8.78
N ARG A 6 28.66 2.10 9.02
CA ARG A 6 29.82 2.93 9.45
C ARG A 6 30.41 3.68 8.27
N SER A 7 30.44 3.05 7.09
CA SER A 7 30.73 3.70 5.83
C SER A 7 29.44 4.19 5.16
N ALA A 8 29.46 5.42 4.64
CA ALA A 8 28.34 5.97 3.88
C ALA A 8 28.00 5.15 2.63
N PHE A 9 28.99 4.44 2.07
CA PHE A 9 28.81 3.56 0.91
C PHE A 9 27.91 2.35 1.23
N HIS A 10 27.98 1.84 2.45
CA HIS A 10 27.19 0.69 2.91
C HIS A 10 25.82 1.07 3.49
N HIS A 11 25.48 2.35 3.49
CA HIS A 11 24.13 2.79 3.84
C HIS A 11 23.10 2.18 2.88
N SER A 12 21.95 1.82 3.44
CA SER A 12 20.90 1.17 2.67
C SER A 12 19.53 1.37 3.31
N VAL A 13 18.54 0.60 2.84
CA VAL A 13 17.16 0.65 3.31
C VAL A 13 16.62 -0.77 3.42
N ASN A 14 15.96 -1.09 4.52
CA ASN A 14 15.12 -2.28 4.63
C ASN A 14 13.75 -2.03 3.96
N TYR A 15 13.40 -2.85 2.97
CA TYR A 15 12.21 -2.70 2.14
C TYR A 15 11.69 -4.05 1.64
N ARG A 16 10.48 -4.02 1.07
CA ARG A 16 9.86 -5.10 0.29
C ARG A 16 9.31 -4.49 -0.99
N SER A 17 9.67 -5.04 -2.15
CA SER A 17 9.20 -4.56 -3.45
C SER A 17 8.82 -5.73 -4.35
N VAL A 18 7.88 -5.48 -5.26
CA VAL A 18 7.52 -6.39 -6.35
C VAL A 18 7.50 -5.58 -7.63
N VAL A 19 8.06 -6.12 -8.70
CA VAL A 19 7.92 -5.63 -10.08
C VAL A 19 7.11 -6.69 -10.83
N VAL A 20 6.01 -6.28 -11.44
CA VAL A 20 5.18 -7.13 -12.31
C VAL A 20 5.35 -6.64 -13.74
N LEU A 21 5.63 -7.55 -14.67
CA LEU A 21 5.77 -7.26 -16.09
C LEU A 21 4.63 -7.92 -16.87
N GLY A 22 4.15 -7.23 -17.90
CA GLY A 22 3.14 -7.73 -18.81
C GLY A 22 2.31 -6.61 -19.44
N THR A 23 1.36 -7.01 -20.27
CA THR A 23 0.43 -6.09 -20.94
C THR A 23 -0.91 -6.08 -20.21
N ALA A 24 -1.28 -4.91 -19.69
CA ALA A 24 -2.60 -4.74 -19.09
C ALA A 24 -3.68 -4.72 -20.18
N THR A 25 -4.83 -5.33 -19.90
CA THR A 25 -5.98 -5.39 -20.82
C THR A 25 -7.21 -4.76 -20.16
N PRO A 26 -8.10 -4.10 -20.93
CA PRO A 26 -9.32 -3.53 -20.37
C PRO A 26 -10.31 -4.62 -19.92
N VAL A 27 -11.08 -4.31 -18.88
CA VAL A 27 -12.25 -5.09 -18.44
C VAL A 27 -13.49 -4.48 -19.09
N GLU A 28 -13.95 -5.12 -20.17
CA GLU A 28 -15.06 -4.64 -21.01
C GLU A 28 -16.45 -5.07 -20.48
N ASP A 29 -16.54 -6.25 -19.89
CA ASP A 29 -17.81 -6.76 -19.35
C ASP A 29 -18.30 -5.86 -18.20
N PRO A 30 -19.53 -5.30 -18.29
CA PRO A 30 -20.04 -4.36 -17.29
C PRO A 30 -20.13 -4.95 -15.88
N THR A 31 -20.47 -6.24 -15.76
CA THR A 31 -20.61 -6.92 -14.46
C THR A 31 -19.23 -7.11 -13.83
N ALA A 32 -18.28 -7.69 -14.58
CA ALA A 32 -16.90 -7.86 -14.13
C ALA A 32 -16.22 -6.52 -13.81
N LYS A 33 -16.57 -5.45 -14.53
CA LYS A 33 -16.09 -4.10 -14.26
C LYS A 33 -16.61 -3.57 -12.92
N LEU A 34 -17.89 -3.78 -12.63
CA LEU A 34 -18.49 -3.38 -11.36
C LEU A 34 -17.87 -4.16 -10.20
N GLU A 35 -17.72 -5.48 -10.35
CA GLU A 35 -17.05 -6.35 -9.36
C GLU A 35 -15.61 -5.91 -9.11
N ALA A 36 -14.86 -5.58 -10.17
CA ALA A 36 -13.48 -5.10 -10.04
C ALA A 36 -13.40 -3.74 -9.32
N LEU A 37 -14.31 -2.82 -9.61
CA LEU A 37 -14.37 -1.53 -8.91
C LEU A 37 -14.73 -1.71 -7.43
N GLU A 38 -15.68 -2.59 -7.12
CA GLU A 38 -16.01 -2.94 -5.74
C GLU A 38 -14.81 -3.57 -5.03
N ALA A 39 -14.14 -4.53 -5.65
CA ALA A 39 -12.94 -5.16 -5.10
C ALA A 39 -11.83 -4.14 -4.81
N ILE A 40 -11.65 -3.13 -5.66
CA ILE A 40 -10.70 -2.03 -5.43
C ILE A 40 -11.11 -1.22 -4.18
N VAL A 41 -12.38 -0.86 -4.03
CA VAL A 41 -12.87 -0.11 -2.86
C VAL A 41 -12.68 -0.91 -1.58
N GLU A 42 -13.06 -2.19 -1.60
CA GLU A 42 -12.96 -3.11 -0.46
C GLU A 42 -11.51 -3.43 -0.10
N HIS A 43 -10.60 -3.47 -1.08
CA HIS A 43 -9.16 -3.63 -0.84
C HIS A 43 -8.58 -2.45 -0.06
N VAL A 44 -9.09 -1.23 -0.27
CA VAL A 44 -8.60 -0.02 0.42
C VAL A 44 -9.23 0.10 1.80
N VAL A 45 -10.56 0.04 1.89
CA VAL A 45 -11.32 0.14 3.15
C VAL A 45 -12.40 -0.96 3.17
N PRO A 46 -12.21 -2.04 3.93
CA PRO A 46 -13.21 -3.11 4.03
C PRO A 46 -14.57 -2.59 4.54
N GLY A 47 -15.65 -3.06 3.92
CA GLY A 47 -17.04 -2.68 4.15
C GLY A 47 -17.42 -1.31 3.59
N ARG A 48 -16.52 -0.65 2.84
CA ARG A 48 -16.78 0.71 2.34
C ARG A 48 -17.81 0.70 1.22
N SER A 49 -17.80 -0.30 0.33
CA SER A 49 -18.72 -0.39 -0.81
C SER A 49 -20.18 -0.38 -0.35
N GLY A 50 -20.49 -1.10 0.74
CA GLY A 50 -21.82 -1.14 1.35
C GLY A 50 -22.22 0.11 2.15
N SER A 51 -21.29 1.02 2.44
CA SER A 51 -21.53 2.23 3.25
C SER A 51 -21.69 3.51 2.42
N VAL A 52 -21.52 3.42 1.10
CA VAL A 52 -21.61 4.56 0.18
C VAL A 52 -22.47 4.22 -1.02
N ARG A 53 -22.96 5.25 -1.73
CA ARG A 53 -23.65 5.04 -3.00
C ARG A 53 -22.69 4.39 -4.00
N GLY A 54 -23.10 3.28 -4.61
CA GLY A 54 -22.38 2.66 -5.74
C GLY A 54 -22.35 3.56 -7.00
N PRO A 55 -21.52 3.23 -7.99
CA PRO A 55 -21.35 4.07 -9.18
C PRO A 55 -22.62 4.12 -10.04
N ASN A 56 -22.90 5.27 -10.63
CA ASN A 56 -23.96 5.45 -11.62
C ASN A 56 -23.46 5.16 -13.04
N ALA A 57 -24.38 5.10 -14.01
CA ALA A 57 -24.04 4.77 -15.39
C ALA A 57 -23.06 5.75 -16.05
N LYS A 58 -23.07 7.03 -15.67
CA LYS A 58 -22.11 8.03 -16.18
C LYS A 58 -20.71 7.76 -15.62
N GLU A 59 -20.60 7.50 -14.32
CA GLU A 59 -19.35 7.18 -13.62
C GLU A 59 -18.72 5.88 -14.17
N LEU A 60 -19.54 4.86 -14.43
CA LEU A 60 -19.09 3.60 -15.04
C LEU A 60 -18.56 3.77 -16.47
N ARG A 61 -19.19 4.62 -17.29
CA ARG A 61 -18.72 4.89 -18.66
C ARG A 61 -17.44 5.72 -18.68
N ALA A 62 -17.25 6.60 -17.70
CA ALA A 62 -16.09 7.49 -17.63
C ALA A 62 -14.82 6.82 -17.06
N THR A 63 -14.95 5.60 -16.52
CA THR A 63 -13.85 4.91 -15.83
C THR A 63 -13.40 3.69 -16.63
N THR A 64 -12.12 3.53 -16.94
CA THR A 64 -11.57 2.29 -17.52
C THR A 64 -10.90 1.46 -16.43
N VAL A 65 -11.24 0.17 -16.34
CA VAL A 65 -10.58 -0.77 -15.42
C VAL A 65 -9.64 -1.64 -16.25
N LEU A 66 -8.39 -1.77 -15.78
CA LEU A 66 -7.38 -2.61 -16.40
C LEU A 66 -7.08 -3.82 -15.51
N ARG A 67 -6.89 -4.99 -16.13
CA ARG A 67 -6.37 -6.19 -15.49
C ARG A 67 -4.99 -6.52 -16.03
N LEU A 68 -4.07 -6.87 -15.14
CA LEU A 68 -2.73 -7.34 -15.48
C LEU A 68 -2.53 -8.73 -14.88
N PRO A 69 -2.30 -9.77 -15.72
CA PRO A 69 -1.96 -11.10 -15.22
C PRO A 69 -0.63 -11.07 -14.46
N LEU A 70 -0.59 -11.73 -13.30
CA LEU A 70 0.65 -11.87 -12.50
C LEU A 70 1.48 -13.08 -12.97
N ILE A 71 1.79 -13.13 -14.27
CA ILE A 71 2.54 -14.24 -14.88
C ILE A 71 4.05 -14.03 -14.71
N GLU A 72 4.51 -12.80 -14.97
CA GLU A 72 5.91 -12.42 -14.84
C GLU A 72 6.06 -11.41 -13.70
N ALA A 73 6.73 -11.80 -12.63
CA ALA A 73 6.99 -10.94 -11.49
C ALA A 73 8.32 -11.25 -10.82
N SER A 74 8.97 -10.22 -10.28
CA SER A 74 10.15 -10.35 -9.42
C SER A 74 9.89 -9.65 -8.08
N ALA A 75 10.37 -10.25 -7.00
CA ALA A 75 10.26 -9.70 -5.66
C ALA A 75 11.64 -9.55 -5.03
N LYS A 76 11.85 -8.45 -4.28
CA LYS A 76 13.08 -8.23 -3.52
C LYS A 76 12.74 -7.77 -2.11
N ILE A 77 13.42 -8.38 -1.14
CA ILE A 77 13.31 -8.05 0.27
C ILE A 77 14.72 -7.77 0.77
N ARG A 78 14.89 -6.64 1.46
CA ARG A 78 16.06 -6.37 2.30
C ARG A 78 15.60 -6.17 3.72
N SER A 79 16.20 -6.90 4.64
CA SER A 79 15.94 -6.83 6.08
C SER A 79 17.25 -7.06 6.83
N GLY A 80 17.33 -6.55 8.06
CA GLY A 80 18.48 -6.76 8.94
C GLY A 80 19.50 -5.61 8.92
N PRO A 81 20.60 -5.80 9.66
CA PRO A 81 21.53 -4.72 10.03
C PRO A 81 22.34 -4.19 8.83
N PRO A 82 23.17 -3.15 9.06
CA PRO A 82 24.25 -2.81 8.14
C PRO A 82 25.20 -3.99 7.92
N LEU A 83 25.82 -4.03 6.74
CA LEU A 83 26.88 -4.97 6.40
C LEU A 83 28.10 -4.12 6.05
N ASP A 84 28.92 -3.82 7.05
CA ASP A 84 30.17 -3.09 6.90
C ASP A 84 31.31 -4.03 6.49
N ASP A 85 32.37 -3.48 5.90
CA ASP A 85 33.63 -4.19 5.67
C ASP A 85 34.38 -4.39 7.02
N GLU A 86 35.21 -5.43 7.12
CA GLU A 86 35.86 -5.80 8.39
C GLU A 86 36.68 -4.65 9.00
N GLU A 87 37.35 -3.86 8.16
CA GLU A 87 38.17 -2.72 8.56
C GLU A 87 37.36 -1.57 9.19
N ASP A 88 36.07 -1.45 8.83
CA ASP A 88 35.19 -0.38 9.30
C ASP A 88 34.68 -0.65 10.72
N TYR A 89 34.67 -1.90 11.22
CA TYR A 89 34.13 -2.21 12.55
C TYR A 89 34.90 -1.55 13.70
N GLY A 90 36.16 -1.15 13.47
CA GLY A 90 36.96 -0.38 14.42
C GLY A 90 36.61 1.10 14.50
N LEU A 91 35.79 1.62 13.57
CA LEU A 91 35.39 3.03 13.56
C LEU A 91 34.45 3.33 14.74
N GLY A 92 34.78 4.37 15.50
CA GLY A 92 34.02 4.82 16.68
C GLY A 92 32.73 5.57 16.36
N CYS A 93 32.00 5.20 15.31
CA CYS A 93 30.72 5.78 14.93
C CYS A 93 29.56 4.81 15.17
N TRP A 94 28.35 5.35 15.29
CA TRP A 94 27.14 4.53 15.44
C TRP A 94 26.73 3.91 14.10
N ALA A 95 26.34 2.64 14.13
CA ALA A 95 25.73 1.94 13.00
C ALA A 95 24.54 1.11 13.48
N GLY A 96 23.49 1.02 12.66
CA GLY A 96 22.27 0.31 13.01
C GLY A 96 21.11 0.57 12.06
N GLU A 97 19.90 0.29 12.55
CA GLU A 97 18.66 0.45 11.79
C GLU A 97 17.74 1.49 12.41
N VAL A 98 17.03 2.23 11.57
CA VAL A 98 15.85 3.02 11.95
C VAL A 98 14.63 2.38 11.29
N PRO A 99 13.87 1.52 12.02
CA PRO A 99 12.65 0.92 11.49
C PRO A 99 11.62 1.99 11.10
N LEU A 100 11.05 1.87 9.90
CA LEU A 100 10.00 2.77 9.40
C LEU A 100 8.74 1.96 9.10
N ARG A 101 7.59 2.51 9.48
CA ARG A 101 6.27 1.97 9.13
C ARG A 101 5.33 3.10 8.73
N THR A 102 4.42 2.81 7.82
CA THR A 102 3.30 3.72 7.52
C THR A 102 2.27 3.59 8.63
N ILE A 103 1.82 4.73 9.16
CA ILE A 103 0.71 4.82 10.11
C ILE A 103 -0.41 5.66 9.49
N ALA A 104 -1.65 5.23 9.69
CA ALA A 104 -2.79 6.09 9.44
C ALA A 104 -2.96 7.04 10.64
N LEU A 105 -3.28 8.30 10.36
CA LEU A 105 -3.65 9.27 11.38
C LEU A 105 -5.17 9.27 11.58
N ALA A 106 -5.64 10.00 12.59
CA ALA A 106 -7.06 10.15 12.85
C ALA A 106 -7.81 10.70 11.62
N PRO A 107 -9.03 10.23 11.34
CA PRO A 107 -9.81 10.73 10.22
C PRO A 107 -10.16 12.19 10.42
N VAL A 108 -10.07 12.96 9.34
CA VAL A 108 -10.49 14.36 9.30
C VAL A 108 -11.81 14.41 8.53
N ALA A 109 -12.86 14.92 9.17
CA ALA A 109 -14.18 15.04 8.55
C ALA A 109 -14.17 16.13 7.47
N ASP A 110 -14.97 15.93 6.41
CA ASP A 110 -15.28 16.99 5.45
C ASP A 110 -15.97 18.15 6.20
N PRO A 111 -15.51 19.41 6.04
CA PRO A 111 -16.17 20.58 6.63
C PRO A 111 -17.66 20.73 6.28
N ARG A 112 -18.11 20.10 5.19
CA ARG A 112 -19.53 20.07 4.77
C ARG A 112 -20.32 18.89 5.32
N LEU A 113 -19.66 17.96 6.01
CA LEU A 113 -20.34 16.82 6.63
C LEU A 113 -21.25 17.33 7.76
N ALA A 114 -22.50 16.85 7.78
CA ALA A 114 -23.40 17.17 8.88
C ALA A 114 -22.77 16.72 10.21
N SER A 115 -22.78 17.60 11.22
CA SER A 115 -22.06 17.41 12.49
C SER A 115 -22.48 16.15 13.27
N ALA A 116 -23.68 15.62 13.03
CA ALA A 116 -24.17 14.39 13.65
C ALA A 116 -23.57 13.11 13.02
N ILE A 117 -22.93 13.19 11.86
CA ILE A 117 -22.38 12.03 11.16
C ILE A 117 -20.97 11.75 11.66
N SER A 118 -20.82 10.66 12.41
CA SER A 118 -19.52 10.19 12.87
C SER A 118 -18.86 9.28 11.84
N PRO A 119 -17.51 9.24 11.76
CA PRO A 119 -16.80 8.26 10.95
C PRO A 119 -17.18 6.83 11.38
N PRO A 120 -17.39 5.90 10.43
CA PRO A 120 -17.72 4.52 10.77
C PRO A 120 -16.53 3.80 11.42
N PRO A 121 -16.75 2.67 12.12
CA PRO A 121 -15.69 1.90 12.77
C PRO A 121 -14.54 1.49 11.84
N SER A 122 -14.83 1.22 10.57
CA SER A 122 -13.83 0.90 9.53
C SER A 122 -12.83 2.03 9.25
N VAL A 123 -13.16 3.26 9.68
CA VAL A 123 -12.36 4.48 9.44
C VAL A 123 -11.70 4.99 10.74
N VAL A 124 -12.40 4.96 11.89
CA VAL A 124 -11.87 5.47 13.18
C VAL A 124 -10.56 4.79 13.59
N GLY A 125 -10.45 3.49 13.35
CA GLY A 125 -9.26 2.69 13.64
C GLY A 125 -8.54 2.19 12.40
N TYR A 126 -8.60 2.94 11.29
CA TYR A 126 -8.14 2.44 9.99
C TYR A 126 -6.71 1.91 10.07
N ARG A 127 -6.56 0.65 9.66
CA ARG A 127 -5.27 0.02 9.39
C ARG A 127 -5.35 -0.52 7.98
N ARG A 128 -4.35 -0.19 7.16
CA ARG A 128 -4.25 -0.75 5.81
C ARG A 128 -4.36 -2.28 5.94
N PRO A 129 -5.35 -2.91 5.28
CA PRO A 129 -5.47 -4.35 5.30
C PRO A 129 -4.16 -4.95 4.80
N VAL A 130 -3.51 -5.76 5.64
CA VAL A 130 -2.39 -6.57 5.18
C VAL A 130 -3.03 -7.78 4.53
N ALA A 131 -2.61 -8.12 3.30
CA ALA A 131 -3.08 -9.34 2.64
C ALA A 131 -2.94 -10.51 3.63
N ARG A 132 -4.06 -11.19 3.93
CA ARG A 132 -4.02 -12.42 4.72
C ARG A 132 -3.11 -13.38 3.95
N ARG A 133 -2.09 -13.91 4.61
CA ARG A 133 -1.35 -15.06 4.05
C ARG A 133 -2.39 -16.19 3.97
N GLY A 134 -2.75 -16.56 2.74
CA GLY A 134 -3.40 -17.85 2.49
C GLY A 134 -2.45 -18.99 2.76
#